data_AF-F3LH79-F1
#
_entry.id   AF-F3LH79-F1
#
_cell.length_a   1.000
_cell.length_b   1.000
_cell.length_c   1.000
_cell.angle_alpha   90.00
_cell.angle_beta   90.00
_cell.angle_gamma   90.00
#
_symmetry.space_group_name_H-M   'P 1'
#
loop_
_entity.id
_entity.type
_entity.pdbx_description
1 polymer ?
#
loop_
_entity_poly.entity_id
_entity_poly.type
_entity_poly.pdbx_seq_one_letter_code
_entity_poly.pdbx_strand_id
1 'polypeptide(L)'
;MVSKVKLFTQLDDLEQHLKANTLAHLHLAVITNNELVFCATDFITSRELKNKVDKETESLIVLGRQVLALKEKLGECSEGSVAERICWYCRKWSDPKTRLSGVQLAQQFIDEIEAT
;
A
#
# COMPACT_ATOMS: atom_id res chain seq x y z
N MET A 1 24.83 -4.91 -19.17
CA MET A 1 23.49 -4.36 -19.47
C MET A 1 22.46 -5.37 -18.99
N VAL A 2 21.67 -5.05 -17.95
CA VAL A 2 20.48 -5.86 -17.64
C VAL A 2 19.51 -5.63 -18.78
N SER A 3 19.13 -6.69 -19.50
CA SER A 3 18.16 -6.58 -20.59
C SER A 3 16.88 -5.97 -20.04
N LYS A 4 16.35 -4.90 -20.67
CA LYS A 4 15.10 -4.25 -20.25
C LYS A 4 13.97 -5.24 -19.99
N VAL A 5 13.89 -6.31 -20.79
CA VAL A 5 12.96 -7.43 -20.62
C VAL A 5 12.98 -8.02 -19.20
N LYS A 6 14.18 -8.24 -18.62
CA LYS A 6 14.30 -8.77 -17.26
C LYS A 6 13.77 -7.81 -16.19
N LEU A 7 13.92 -6.50 -16.42
CA LEU A 7 13.42 -5.48 -15.50
C LEU A 7 11.89 -5.37 -15.56
N PHE A 8 11.30 -5.52 -16.74
CA PHE A 8 9.83 -5.60 -16.88
C PHE A 8 9.27 -6.86 -16.21
N THR A 9 9.87 -8.03 -16.41
CA THR A 9 9.42 -9.24 -15.69
C THR A 9 9.53 -9.09 -14.17
N GLN A 10 10.62 -8.50 -13.68
CA GLN A 10 10.75 -8.20 -12.25
C GLN A 10 9.69 -7.21 -11.75
N LEU A 11 9.32 -6.22 -12.56
CA LEU A 11 8.26 -5.28 -12.22
C LEU A 11 6.92 -6.01 -12.11
N ASP A 12 6.57 -6.82 -13.11
CA ASP A 12 5.33 -7.59 -13.12
C ASP A 12 5.23 -8.51 -11.89
N ASP A 13 6.30 -9.24 -11.58
CA ASP A 13 6.37 -10.13 -10.41
C ASP A 13 6.17 -9.35 -9.10
N LEU A 14 6.82 -8.18 -8.96
CA LEU A 14 6.69 -7.34 -7.77
C LEU A 14 5.29 -6.70 -7.66
N GLU A 15 4.69 -6.26 -8.76
CA GLU A 15 3.33 -5.70 -8.76
C GLU A 15 2.29 -6.76 -8.41
N GLN A 16 2.43 -7.98 -8.94
CA GLN A 16 1.57 -9.11 -8.56
C GLN A 16 1.72 -9.47 -7.09
N HIS A 17 2.96 -9.56 -6.60
CA HIS A 17 3.23 -9.86 -5.20
C HIS A 17 2.67 -8.78 -4.26
N LEU A 18 2.84 -7.51 -4.63
CA LEU A 18 2.28 -6.38 -3.88
C LEU A 18 0.75 -6.41 -3.86
N LYS A 19 0.10 -6.63 -5.02
CA LYS A 19 -1.37 -6.71 -5.13
C LYS A 19 -1.91 -7.83 -4.23
N ALA A 20 -1.35 -9.04 -4.36
CA ALA A 20 -1.80 -10.21 -3.59
C ALA A 20 -1.66 -10.02 -2.08
N ASN A 21 -0.48 -9.56 -1.61
CA ASN A 21 -0.26 -9.35 -0.18
C ASN A 21 -1.09 -8.20 0.37
N THR A 22 -1.29 -7.13 -0.41
CA THR A 22 -2.15 -6.00 -0.01
C THR A 22 -3.59 -6.48 0.18
N LEU A 23 -4.16 -7.20 -0.78
CA LEU A 23 -5.51 -7.74 -0.66
C LEU A 23 -5.65 -8.66 0.56
N ALA A 24 -4.72 -9.61 0.73
CA ALA A 24 -4.76 -10.54 1.86
C ALA A 24 -4.74 -9.80 3.21
N HIS A 25 -3.88 -8.79 3.35
CA HIS A 25 -3.79 -7.99 4.56
C HIS A 25 -5.05 -7.15 4.80
N LEU A 26 -5.60 -6.51 3.77
CA LEU A 26 -6.81 -5.71 3.89
C LEU A 26 -8.04 -6.55 4.23
N HIS A 27 -8.22 -7.71 3.61
CA HIS A 27 -9.31 -8.62 3.97
C HIS A 27 -9.21 -9.05 5.43
N LEU A 28 -8.00 -9.40 5.88
CA LEU A 28 -7.77 -9.76 7.28
C LEU A 28 -8.10 -8.59 8.21
N ALA A 29 -7.74 -7.36 7.84
CA ALA A 29 -8.07 -6.17 8.61
C ALA A 29 -9.58 -5.94 8.70
N VAL A 30 -10.34 -6.18 7.63
CA VAL A 30 -11.81 -6.11 7.66
C VAL A 30 -12.40 -7.18 8.57
N ILE A 31 -11.95 -8.43 8.45
CA ILE A 31 -12.44 -9.56 9.26
C ILE A 31 -12.15 -9.34 10.75
N THR A 32 -10.95 -8.84 11.08
CA THR A 32 -10.50 -8.64 12.47
C THR A 32 -10.89 -7.27 13.03
N ASN A 33 -11.54 -6.42 12.22
CA ASN A 33 -11.89 -5.05 12.54
C ASN A 33 -10.66 -4.20 12.98
N ASN A 34 -9.54 -4.38 12.27
CA ASN A 34 -8.30 -3.66 12.53
C ASN A 34 -8.38 -2.20 12.06
N GLU A 35 -8.73 -1.31 12.98
CA GLU A 35 -8.80 0.13 12.75
C GLU A 35 -7.44 0.80 12.50
N LEU A 36 -6.34 0.11 12.80
CA LEU A 36 -4.97 0.61 12.67
C LEU A 36 -4.25 0.06 11.44
N VAL A 37 -4.94 -0.63 10.53
CA VAL A 37 -4.36 -1.25 9.32
C VAL A 37 -3.50 -0.26 8.52
N PHE A 38 -3.89 1.01 8.44
CA PHE A 38 -3.15 2.05 7.71
C PHE A 38 -2.20 2.88 8.59
N CYS A 39 -1.96 2.45 9.83
CA CYS A 39 -1.06 3.12 10.75
C CYS A 39 0.39 2.78 10.40
N ALA A 40 1.04 3.65 9.62
CA ALA A 40 2.43 3.47 9.21
C ALA A 40 3.30 4.67 9.61
N THR A 41 4.56 4.40 9.98
CA THR A 41 5.49 5.38 10.57
C THR A 41 5.64 6.65 9.73
N ASP A 42 5.70 6.50 8.41
CA ASP A 42 5.96 7.60 7.48
C ASP A 42 4.77 8.56 7.31
N PHE A 43 3.59 8.20 7.80
CA PHE A 43 2.37 8.96 7.60
C PHE A 43 1.72 9.45 8.90
N ILE A 44 2.15 8.92 10.05
CA ILE A 44 1.63 9.32 11.36
C ILE A 44 2.48 10.44 11.99
N THR A 45 1.81 11.45 12.55
CA THR A 45 2.45 12.55 13.28
C THR A 45 2.34 12.39 14.80
N SER A 46 1.34 11.64 15.29
CA SER A 46 1.12 11.41 16.72
C SER A 46 2.14 10.42 17.29
N ARG A 47 2.77 10.81 18.41
CA ARG A 47 3.72 9.96 19.15
C ARG A 47 3.07 8.70 19.73
N GLU A 48 1.78 8.75 20.05
CA GLU A 48 1.04 7.62 20.63
C GLU A 48 0.82 6.48 19.62
N LEU A 49 0.72 6.83 18.33
CA LEU A 49 0.51 5.88 17.25
C LEU A 49 1.81 5.21 16.81
N LYS A 50 2.98 5.80 17.10
CA LYS A 50 4.30 5.24 16.73
C LYS A 50 4.54 3.84 17.28
N ASN A 51 3.95 3.51 18.42
CA ASN A 51 4.06 2.18 19.03
C ASN A 51 2.95 1.21 18.58
N LYS A 52 2.01 1.66 17.74
CA LYS A 52 0.84 0.90 17.28
C LYS A 52 0.83 0.74 15.76
N VAL A 53 2.00 0.87 15.14
CA VAL A 53 2.20 0.76 13.71
C VAL A 53 1.90 -0.66 13.25
N ASP A 54 1.21 -0.76 12.11
CA ASP A 54 0.94 -2.03 11.45
C ASP A 54 2.16 -2.45 10.61
N LYS A 55 2.83 -3.51 11.07
CA LYS A 55 4.09 -3.99 10.48
C LYS A 55 3.91 -4.55 9.07
N GLU A 56 2.76 -5.14 8.79
CA GLU A 56 2.46 -5.69 7.47
C GLU A 56 2.31 -4.54 6.48
N THR A 57 1.56 -3.50 6.85
CA THR A 57 1.44 -2.30 6.03
C THR A 57 2.78 -1.58 5.83
N GLU A 58 3.66 -1.52 6.84
CA GLU A 58 5.02 -1.01 6.63
C GLU A 58 5.81 -1.82 5.60
N SER A 59 5.70 -3.14 5.67
CA SER A 59 6.35 -4.05 4.71
C SER A 59 5.81 -3.86 3.30
N LEU A 60 4.49 -3.68 3.17
CA LEU A 60 3.83 -3.37 1.89
C LEU A 60 4.25 -2.00 1.34
N ILE A 61 4.42 -0.98 2.18
CA ILE A 61 4.93 0.34 1.75
C ILE A 61 6.36 0.21 1.22
N VAL A 62 7.22 -0.55 1.91
CA VAL A 62 8.60 -0.79 1.46
C VAL A 62 8.62 -1.52 0.11
N LEU A 63 7.76 -2.52 -0.07
CA LEU A 63 7.60 -3.21 -1.35
C LEU A 63 7.06 -2.26 -2.43
N GLY A 64 6.05 -1.45 -2.11
CA GLY A 64 5.49 -0.44 -2.99
C GLY A 64 6.54 0.58 -3.46
N ARG A 65 7.44 1.01 -2.58
CA ARG A 65 8.57 1.90 -2.95
C ARG A 65 9.52 1.24 -3.95
N GLN A 66 9.77 -0.06 -3.82
CA GLN A 66 10.59 -0.79 -4.78
C GLN A 66 9.92 -0.85 -6.15
N VAL A 67 8.61 -1.10 -6.20
CA VAL A 67 7.80 -1.03 -7.42
C VAL A 67 7.88 0.36 -8.05
N LEU A 68 7.60 1.43 -7.29
CA LEU A 68 7.63 2.81 -7.80
C LEU A 68 9.01 3.17 -8.36
N ALA A 69 10.08 2.83 -7.66
CA ALA A 69 11.45 3.09 -8.12
C ALA A 69 11.79 2.30 -9.40
N LEU A 70 11.23 1.10 -9.57
CA LEU A 70 11.43 0.30 -10.78
C LEU A 70 10.60 0.85 -11.96
N LYS A 71 9.37 1.31 -11.72
CA LYS A 71 8.54 2.00 -12.74
C LYS A 71 9.21 3.27 -13.23
N GLU A 72 9.73 4.09 -12.31
CA GLU A 72 10.48 5.31 -12.65
C GLU A 72 11.70 5.01 -13.53
N LYS A 73 12.47 3.96 -13.20
CA LYS A 73 13.62 3.51 -14.02
C LYS A 73 13.23 3.03 -15.41
N LEU A 74 12.03 2.48 -15.57
CA LEU A 74 11.50 1.98 -16.84
C LEU A 74 10.76 3.05 -17.64
N GLY A 75 10.44 4.20 -17.02
CA GLY A 75 9.62 5.26 -17.62
C GLY A 75 8.12 4.96 -17.60
N GLU A 76 7.69 4.04 -16.74
CA GLU A 76 6.28 3.62 -16.59
C GLU A 76 5.51 4.55 -15.65
N CYS A 77 4.23 4.76 -15.94
CA CYS A 77 3.36 5.56 -15.07
C CYS A 77 3.01 4.81 -13.78
N SER A 78 3.16 5.46 -12.63
CA SER A 78 2.82 4.92 -11.32
C SER A 78 1.43 5.33 -10.81
N GLU A 79 0.76 6.26 -11.48
CA GLU A 79 -0.56 6.76 -11.10
C GLU A 79 -1.60 5.62 -11.12
N GLY A 80 -2.36 5.49 -10.04
CA GLY A 80 -3.36 4.43 -9.89
C GLY A 80 -2.79 3.04 -9.59
N SER A 81 -1.47 2.88 -9.49
CA SER A 81 -0.88 1.61 -9.09
C SER A 81 -1.14 1.30 -7.61
N VAL A 82 -1.23 0.01 -7.26
CA VAL A 82 -1.39 -0.43 -5.85
C VAL A 82 -0.30 0.18 -4.95
N ALA A 83 0.93 0.32 -5.48
CA ALA A 83 2.06 0.93 -4.78
C ALA A 83 1.86 2.41 -4.44
N GLU A 84 1.23 3.16 -5.32
CA GLU A 84 0.86 4.55 -5.05
C GLU A 84 -0.33 4.60 -4.08
N ARG A 85 -1.36 3.80 -4.35
CA ARG A 85 -2.62 3.79 -3.61
C ARG A 85 -2.45 3.42 -2.15
N ILE A 86 -1.59 2.45 -1.81
CA ILE A 86 -1.32 2.12 -0.40
C ILE A 86 -0.77 3.32 0.38
N CYS A 87 0.14 4.10 -0.22
CA CYS A 87 0.68 5.31 0.39
C CYS A 87 -0.41 6.38 0.55
N TRP A 88 -1.32 6.49 -0.43
CA TRP A 88 -2.44 7.40 -0.38
C TRP A 88 -3.43 7.05 0.75
N TYR A 89 -3.81 5.77 0.89
CA TYR A 89 -4.71 5.32 1.97
C TYR A 89 -4.09 5.52 3.35
N CYS A 90 -2.78 5.31 3.50
CA CYS A 90 -2.07 5.62 4.75
C CYS A 90 -2.12 7.12 5.10
N ARG A 91 -1.95 8.01 4.12
CA ARG A 91 -2.10 9.46 4.32
C ARG A 91 -3.54 9.86 4.64
N LYS A 92 -4.51 9.27 3.94
CA LYS A 92 -5.94 9.57 4.14
C LYS A 92 -6.41 9.14 5.52
N TRP A 93 -5.94 8.00 6.01
CA TRP A 93 -6.23 7.53 7.36
C TRP A 93 -5.58 8.40 8.45
N SER A 94 -4.37 8.90 8.20
CA SER A 94 -3.68 9.75 9.17
C SER A 94 -4.20 11.20 9.22
N ASP A 95 -4.95 11.64 8.21
CA ASP A 95 -5.56 12.97 8.18
C ASP A 95 -6.70 13.08 9.22
N PRO A 96 -6.55 13.96 10.23
CA PRO A 96 -7.57 14.13 11.27
C PRO A 96 -8.90 14.71 10.74
N LYS A 97 -8.92 15.33 9.56
CA LYS A 97 -10.14 15.92 8.96
C LYS A 97 -11.02 14.88 8.25
N THR A 98 -10.42 13.79 7.76
CA THR A 98 -11.10 12.76 6.97
C THR A 98 -11.02 11.40 7.64
N ARG A 99 -11.07 11.39 8.97
CA ARG A 99 -10.83 10.21 9.83
C ARG A 99 -11.94 9.17 9.69
N LEU A 100 -12.01 8.56 8.52
CA LEU A 100 -12.76 7.34 8.25
C LEU A 100 -12.11 6.20 9.01
N SER A 101 -12.91 5.18 9.31
CA SER A 101 -12.41 3.99 9.98
C SER A 101 -11.36 3.29 9.10
N GLY A 102 -10.34 2.69 9.71
CA GLY A 102 -9.31 1.94 8.98
C GLY A 102 -9.93 0.81 8.17
N VAL A 103 -10.98 0.19 8.71
CA VAL A 103 -11.76 -0.87 8.06
C VAL A 103 -12.55 -0.34 6.86
N GLN A 104 -13.18 0.82 6.98
CA GLN A 104 -13.90 1.45 5.86
C GLN A 104 -12.97 1.79 4.70
N LEU A 105 -11.78 2.32 5.01
CA LEU A 105 -10.76 2.58 4.01
C LEU A 105 -10.21 1.28 3.40
N ALA A 106 -10.10 0.21 4.19
CA ALA A 106 -9.63 -1.08 3.71
C ALA A 106 -10.63 -1.68 2.72
N GLN A 107 -11.93 -1.60 3.02
CA GLN A 107 -12.97 -2.03 2.09
C GLN A 107 -12.95 -1.20 0.79
N GLN A 108 -12.86 0.13 0.88
CA GLN A 108 -12.73 0.99 -0.30
C GLN A 108 -11.52 0.60 -1.16
N PHE A 109 -10.40 0.26 -0.52
CA PHE A 109 -9.20 -0.12 -1.24
C PHE A 109 -9.31 -1.52 -1.88
N ILE A 110 -9.92 -2.49 -1.19
CA ILE A 110 -10.22 -3.81 -1.77
C ILE A 110 -11.09 -3.65 -3.01
N ASP A 111 -12.20 -2.92 -2.91
CA ASP A 111 -13.14 -2.72 -4.01
C ASP A 111 -12.45 -2.07 -5.22
N GLU A 112 -11.53 -1.14 -4.99
CA GLU A 112 -10.73 -0.49 -6.03
C GLU A 112 -9.75 -1.45 -6.72
N ILE A 113 -9.06 -2.30 -5.94
CA ILE A 113 -8.11 -3.29 -6.47
C ILE A 113 -8.83 -4.39 -7.27
N GLU A 114 -10.02 -4.81 -6.83
CA GLU A 114 -10.83 -5.83 -7.49
C GLU A 114 -11.56 -5.32 -8.74
N ALA A 115 -11.84 -4.01 -8.81
CA ALA A 115 -12.39 -3.37 -10.00
C ALA A 115 -11.37 -3.17 -11.14
N THR A 116 -10.07 -3.43 -10.87
CA THR A 116 -8.94 -3.26 -11.80
C THR A 116 -8.36 -4.59 -12.27
#